data_AF-A0A968PIE9-F1
#
_entry.id   AF-A0A968PIE9-F1
#
_cell.length_a   1.000
_cell.length_b   1.000
_cell.length_c   1.000
_cell.angle_alpha   90.00
_cell.angle_beta   90.00
_cell.angle_gamma   90.00
#
_symmetry.space_group_name_H-M   'P 1'
#
loop_
_entity.id
_entity.type
_entity.pdbx_description
1 polymer ?
#
loop_
_entity_poly.entity_id
_entity_poly.type
_entity_poly.pdbx_seq_one_letter_code
_entity_poly.pdbx_strand_id
1 'polypeptide(L)'
;MCLALAGALLLVLLLHHRRAWRHWLVATLAVGVGMALAVGPLVGYALRYPESFNDRVGDVSLLASSLEHGRAPLGVIDDSLGEHVLAFNVRGDNNGRHHAPDWPLLDAFSGLGLLVGAALLLRAWRDWRVQFVLLALAICVAPSMLAVNGPHAMRSIGAAAFACLVAALGWSYLLGCLTTLAPHWPRLRMAAGAAVVLAALCLNAWIYFAVMPPDRAVWQSFYPVHTRIGSYVRDLANEQGAAALEQVYIDQHLLENDVLRYLTHRLPVQWYDGDTFSRPVEPGAQFVLSGYIYRAQLPELADYLGAQPQPVYRGPPLPGSSDPSFVVYQVPE
;
A
#
# COMPACT_ATOMS: atom_id res chain seq x y z
N MET A 1 11.17 -12.66 4.62
CA MET A 1 10.54 -13.42 3.51
C MET A 1 11.51 -14.38 2.82
N CYS A 2 12.58 -13.92 2.15
CA CYS A 2 13.51 -14.81 1.42
C CYS A 2 14.09 -15.96 2.28
N LEU A 3 14.34 -15.70 3.56
CA LEU A 3 14.84 -16.70 4.50
C LEU A 3 13.81 -17.78 4.84
N ALA A 4 12.56 -17.38 5.04
CA ALA A 4 11.46 -18.32 5.28
C ALA A 4 11.24 -19.20 4.04
N LEU A 5 11.36 -18.64 2.83
CA LEU A 5 11.30 -19.40 1.58
C LEU A 5 12.47 -20.37 1.42
N ALA A 6 13.70 -19.95 1.73
CA ALA A 6 14.87 -20.84 1.71
C ALA A 6 14.75 -21.97 2.74
N GLY A 7 14.32 -21.65 3.97
CA GLY A 7 14.06 -22.64 5.01
C GLY A 7 12.94 -23.62 4.62
N ALA A 8 11.85 -23.13 4.03
CA ALA A 8 10.76 -23.94 3.51
C ALA A 8 11.23 -24.89 2.39
N LEU A 9 12.03 -24.39 1.45
CA LEU A 9 12.62 -25.20 0.40
C LEU A 9 13.50 -26.31 0.99
N LEU A 10 14.42 -25.96 1.90
CA LEU A 10 15.29 -26.92 2.59
C LEU A 10 14.48 -27.98 3.35
N LEU A 11 13.43 -27.57 4.07
CA LEU A 11 12.54 -28.49 4.78
C LEU A 11 11.88 -29.49 3.82
N VAL A 12 11.27 -29.01 2.74
CA VAL A 12 10.62 -29.85 1.72
C VAL A 12 11.60 -30.85 1.10
N LEU A 13 12.82 -30.40 0.78
CA LEU A 13 13.87 -31.22 0.22
C LEU A 13 14.41 -32.25 1.20
N LEU A 14 14.57 -31.89 2.48
CA LEU A 14 14.96 -32.84 3.52
C LEU A 14 13.91 -33.93 3.70
N LEU A 15 12.61 -33.59 3.61
CA LEU A 15 11.53 -34.56 3.72
C LEU A 15 11.52 -35.57 2.56
N HIS A 16 11.78 -35.13 1.33
CA HIS A 16 11.69 -35.98 0.11
C HIS A 16 13.02 -36.63 -0.30
N HIS A 17 14.14 -35.98 0.00
CA HIS A 17 15.47 -36.39 -0.44
C HIS A 17 16.45 -36.53 0.74
N ARG A 18 15.99 -37.21 1.81
CA ARG A 18 16.75 -37.43 3.06
C ARG A 18 18.18 -37.94 2.88
N ARG A 19 18.50 -38.66 1.80
CA ARG A 19 19.84 -39.19 1.52
C ARG A 19 20.73 -38.23 0.72
N ALA A 20 20.14 -37.22 0.08
CA ALA A 20 20.85 -36.26 -0.75
C ALA A 20 21.46 -35.10 0.06
N TRP A 21 21.09 -34.92 1.34
CA TRP A 21 21.49 -33.78 2.17
C TRP A 21 23.00 -33.47 2.14
N ARG A 22 23.86 -34.50 2.04
CA ARG A 22 25.31 -34.34 1.94
C ARG A 22 25.74 -33.55 0.69
N HIS A 23 25.05 -33.71 -0.43
CA HIS A 23 25.34 -32.97 -1.67
C HIS A 23 24.91 -31.49 -1.59
N TRP A 24 24.01 -31.16 -0.66
CA TRP A 24 23.39 -29.84 -0.53
C TRP A 24 23.96 -29.11 0.69
N LEU A 25 24.82 -29.76 1.47
CA LEU A 25 25.39 -29.25 2.71
C LEU A 25 26.19 -27.97 2.47
N VAL A 26 27.02 -27.93 1.42
CA VAL A 26 27.79 -26.74 1.07
C VAL A 26 26.86 -25.58 0.71
N ALA A 27 25.83 -25.83 -0.11
CA ALA A 27 24.84 -24.81 -0.46
C ALA A 27 24.03 -24.33 0.76
N THR A 28 23.63 -25.26 1.63
CA THR A 28 22.89 -24.98 2.86
C THR A 28 23.73 -24.16 3.84
N LEU A 29 25.01 -24.50 4.00
CA LEU A 29 25.95 -23.74 4.82
C LEU A 29 26.21 -22.36 4.23
N ALA A 30 26.40 -22.24 2.91
CA ALA A 30 26.59 -20.95 2.26
C ALA A 30 25.37 -20.04 2.46
N VAL A 31 24.15 -20.57 2.28
CA VAL A 31 22.90 -19.85 2.56
C VAL A 31 22.77 -19.52 4.05
N GLY A 32 23.11 -20.45 4.94
CA GLY A 32 23.05 -20.25 6.39
C GLY A 32 24.02 -19.18 6.88
N VAL A 33 25.24 -19.14 6.36
CA VAL A 33 26.25 -18.10 6.64
C VAL A 33 25.77 -16.76 6.08
N GLY A 34 25.31 -16.72 4.82
CA GLY A 34 24.73 -15.51 4.25
C GLY A 34 23.55 -14.98 5.07
N MET A 35 22.69 -15.87 5.56
CA MET A 35 21.58 -15.55 6.45
C MET A 35 22.06 -14.99 7.79
N ALA A 36 23.04 -15.63 8.43
CA ALA A 36 23.60 -15.17 9.69
C ALA A 36 24.25 -13.79 9.56
N LEU A 37 24.95 -13.53 8.45
CA LEU A 37 25.53 -12.22 8.16
C LEU A 37 24.46 -11.15 7.91
N ALA A 38 23.41 -11.49 7.15
CA ALA A 38 22.35 -10.54 6.81
C ALA A 38 21.45 -10.20 8.02
N VAL A 39 21.12 -11.19 8.84
CA VAL A 39 20.16 -11.04 9.95
C VAL A 39 20.85 -10.83 11.30
N GLY A 40 22.12 -11.20 11.43
CA GLY A 40 22.90 -11.10 12.66
C GLY A 40 22.81 -9.73 13.33
N PRO A 41 22.99 -8.60 12.61
CA PRO A 41 22.84 -7.27 13.20
C PRO A 41 21.44 -7.00 13.75
N LEU A 42 20.41 -7.44 13.01
CA LEU A 42 19.01 -7.26 13.41
C LEU A 42 18.66 -8.12 14.63
N VAL A 43 19.09 -9.39 14.66
CA VAL A 43 18.92 -10.27 15.83
C VAL A 43 19.68 -9.74 17.02
N GLY A 44 20.92 -9.26 16.81
CA GLY A 44 21.71 -8.63 17.86
C GLY A 44 21.01 -7.40 18.44
N TYR A 45 20.36 -6.59 17.60
CA TYR A 45 19.54 -5.46 18.04
C TYR A 45 18.29 -5.92 18.80
N ALA A 46 17.52 -6.87 18.25
CA ALA A 46 16.29 -7.38 18.86
C ALA A 46 16.54 -8.01 20.24
N LEU A 47 17.68 -8.69 20.43
CA LEU A 47 18.07 -9.26 21.72
C LEU A 47 18.51 -8.19 22.73
N ARG A 48 19.06 -7.06 22.29
CA ARG A 48 19.52 -5.97 23.16
C ARG A 48 18.40 -4.98 23.51
N TYR A 49 17.46 -4.78 22.60
CA TYR A 49 16.37 -3.80 22.70
C TYR A 49 15.03 -4.46 22.35
N PRO A 50 14.58 -5.46 23.13
CA PRO A 50 13.39 -6.22 22.80
C PRO A 50 12.11 -5.38 22.80
N GLU A 51 11.99 -4.39 23.68
CA GLU A 51 10.83 -3.49 23.68
C GLU A 51 10.82 -2.62 22.43
N SER A 52 11.89 -1.84 22.18
CA SER A 52 12.00 -1.00 20.98
C SER A 52 11.86 -1.77 19.66
N PHE A 53 12.27 -3.04 19.62
CA PHE A 53 12.07 -3.88 18.45
C PHE A 53 10.59 -4.30 18.26
N ASN A 54 9.86 -4.55 19.36
CA ASN A 54 8.48 -5.03 19.32
C ASN A 54 7.43 -3.92 19.40
N ASP A 55 7.78 -2.66 19.69
CA ASP A 55 6.85 -1.52 19.75
C ASP A 55 5.90 -1.50 18.54
N ARG A 56 6.47 -1.59 17.32
CA ARG A 56 5.71 -1.58 16.07
C ARG A 56 4.97 -2.89 15.78
N VAL A 57 5.41 -4.01 16.34
CA VAL A 57 4.83 -5.34 16.09
C VAL A 57 3.51 -5.48 16.82
N GLY A 58 3.41 -4.94 18.04
CA GLY A 58 2.16 -4.86 18.80
C GLY A 58 1.09 -4.09 18.06
N ASP A 59 1.41 -2.86 17.62
CA ASP A 59 0.47 -1.93 16.98
C ASP A 59 -0.17 -2.48 15.70
N VAL A 60 0.53 -3.34 14.96
CA VAL A 60 0.06 -3.88 13.69
C VAL A 60 -0.46 -5.31 13.80
N SER A 61 -0.39 -5.93 14.97
CA SER A 61 -0.79 -7.32 15.19
C SER A 61 -2.30 -7.46 15.29
N LEU A 62 -2.88 -8.32 14.45
CA LEU A 62 -4.30 -8.64 14.46
C LEU A 62 -4.73 -9.25 15.81
N LEU A 63 -3.84 -10.05 16.41
CA LEU A 63 -4.10 -10.72 17.67
C LEU A 63 -4.09 -9.74 18.85
N ALA A 64 -3.14 -8.80 18.87
CA ALA A 64 -3.10 -7.75 19.89
C ALA A 64 -4.39 -6.91 19.85
N SER A 65 -4.77 -6.46 18.65
CA SER A 65 -6.03 -5.73 18.44
C SER A 65 -7.27 -6.55 18.83
N SER A 66 -7.30 -7.85 18.54
CA SER A 66 -8.44 -8.71 18.91
C SER A 66 -8.65 -8.81 20.42
N LEU A 67 -7.56 -8.86 21.20
CA LEU A 67 -7.60 -8.91 22.65
C LEU A 67 -8.10 -7.58 23.24
N GLU A 68 -7.66 -6.46 22.68
CA GLU A 68 -8.13 -5.12 23.07
C GLU A 68 -9.64 -4.93 22.82
N HIS A 69 -10.15 -5.47 21.71
CA HIS A 69 -11.56 -5.35 21.33
C HIS A 69 -12.43 -6.52 21.83
N GLY A 70 -11.91 -7.40 22.68
CA GLY A 70 -12.65 -8.51 23.29
C GLY A 70 -13.14 -9.57 22.29
N ARG A 71 -12.51 -9.71 21.12
CA ARG A 71 -12.85 -10.71 20.11
C ARG A 71 -12.08 -12.00 20.31
N ALA A 72 -12.71 -13.14 19.99
CA ALA A 72 -12.06 -14.43 20.05
C ALA A 72 -10.94 -14.53 18.99
N PRO A 73 -9.67 -14.81 19.38
CA PRO A 73 -8.54 -14.82 18.46
C PRO A 73 -8.72 -15.74 17.24
N LEU A 74 -9.35 -16.92 17.45
CA LEU A 74 -9.61 -17.87 16.37
C LEU A 74 -10.60 -17.35 15.33
N GLY A 75 -11.65 -16.63 15.77
CA GLY A 75 -12.63 -16.05 14.84
C GLY A 75 -12.00 -14.98 13.95
N VAL A 76 -11.14 -14.14 14.53
CA VAL A 76 -10.45 -13.08 13.79
C VAL A 76 -9.42 -13.66 12.80
N ILE A 77 -8.76 -14.77 13.14
CA ILE A 77 -7.88 -15.49 12.20
C ILE A 77 -8.70 -16.11 11.06
N ASP A 78 -9.86 -16.70 11.34
CA ASP A 78 -10.72 -17.33 10.33
C ASP A 78 -11.27 -16.30 9.34
N ASP A 79 -11.76 -15.15 9.84
CA ASP A 79 -12.19 -14.02 9.02
C ASP A 79 -11.04 -13.55 8.10
N SER A 80 -9.86 -13.33 8.69
CA SER A 80 -8.67 -12.91 7.93
C SER A 80 -8.25 -13.96 6.89
N LEU A 81 -8.28 -15.25 7.23
CA LEU A 81 -8.00 -16.33 6.29
C LEU A 81 -8.97 -16.28 5.10
N GLY A 82 -10.27 -16.14 5.37
CA GLY A 82 -11.31 -16.02 4.34
C GLY A 82 -11.05 -14.84 3.41
N GLU A 83 -10.80 -13.66 3.96
CA GLU A 83 -10.48 -12.45 3.19
C GLU A 83 -9.23 -12.65 2.32
N HIS A 84 -8.17 -13.28 2.82
CA HIS A 84 -6.93 -13.51 2.06
C HIS A 84 -7.07 -14.57 0.95
N VAL A 85 -7.90 -15.59 1.16
CA VAL A 85 -8.24 -16.57 0.10
C VAL A 85 -8.99 -15.88 -1.04
N LEU A 86 -9.89 -14.95 -0.71
CA LEU A 86 -10.68 -14.19 -1.66
C LEU A 86 -9.92 -13.01 -2.28
N ALA A 87 -8.84 -12.54 -1.64
CA ALA A 87 -8.11 -11.33 -2.02
C ALA A 87 -7.63 -11.32 -3.47
N PHE A 88 -7.21 -12.47 -3.99
CA PHE A 88 -6.68 -12.55 -5.35
C PHE A 88 -7.76 -12.44 -6.44
N ASN A 89 -9.01 -12.80 -6.17
CA ASN A 89 -10.06 -12.92 -7.22
C ASN A 89 -11.34 -12.11 -6.95
N VAL A 90 -11.59 -11.69 -5.71
CA VAL A 90 -12.87 -11.08 -5.30
C VAL A 90 -12.69 -9.70 -4.73
N ARG A 91 -11.93 -9.53 -3.64
CA ARG A 91 -11.76 -8.24 -2.97
C ARG A 91 -10.40 -8.13 -2.29
N GLY A 92 -9.53 -7.29 -2.84
CA GLY A 92 -8.17 -7.09 -2.35
C GLY A 92 -8.03 -5.96 -1.33
N ASP A 93 -6.85 -5.35 -1.32
CA ASP A 93 -6.47 -4.26 -0.40
C ASP A 93 -7.36 -3.02 -0.62
N ASN A 94 -7.80 -2.41 0.48
CA ASN A 94 -8.61 -1.18 0.45
C ASN A 94 -7.76 0.10 0.45
N ASN A 95 -6.44 -0.01 0.64
CA ASN A 95 -5.54 1.11 0.70
C ASN A 95 -5.13 1.56 -0.71
N GLY A 96 -5.63 2.73 -1.11
CA GLY A 96 -5.37 3.34 -2.41
C GLY A 96 -3.91 3.65 -2.72
N ARG A 97 -2.99 3.56 -1.74
CA ARG A 97 -1.53 3.64 -1.98
C ARG A 97 -0.96 2.41 -2.65
N HIS A 98 -1.59 1.26 -2.48
CA HIS A 98 -1.01 -0.02 -2.88
C HIS A 98 -1.68 -0.57 -4.14
N HIS A 99 -3.01 -0.46 -4.23
CA HIS A 99 -3.80 -0.98 -5.34
C HIS A 99 -5.12 -0.19 -5.46
N ALA A 100 -5.90 -0.47 -6.51
CA ALA A 100 -7.26 0.06 -6.61
C ALA A 100 -8.09 -0.45 -5.41
N PRO A 101 -8.69 0.44 -4.60
CA PRO A 101 -9.40 0.08 -3.38
C PRO A 101 -10.49 -0.97 -3.62
N ASP A 102 -10.47 -2.06 -2.84
CA ASP A 102 -11.44 -3.16 -2.90
C ASP A 102 -11.44 -3.98 -4.21
N TRP A 103 -10.61 -3.63 -5.20
CA TRP A 103 -10.44 -4.47 -6.37
C TRP A 103 -9.62 -5.73 -6.03
N PRO A 104 -9.89 -6.87 -6.70
CA PRO A 104 -9.05 -8.07 -6.56
C PRO A 104 -7.57 -7.77 -6.81
N LEU A 105 -6.68 -8.46 -6.10
CA LEU A 105 -5.23 -8.28 -6.29
C LEU A 105 -4.72 -8.78 -7.65
N LEU A 106 -5.47 -9.63 -8.34
CA LEU A 106 -5.19 -10.04 -9.71
C LEU A 106 -6.31 -9.60 -10.63
N ASP A 107 -5.95 -9.24 -11.87
CA ASP A 107 -6.93 -9.03 -12.92
C ASP A 107 -7.69 -10.33 -13.24
N ALA A 108 -8.86 -10.21 -13.89
CA ALA A 108 -9.73 -11.36 -14.16
C ALA A 108 -9.06 -12.48 -14.97
N PHE A 109 -8.12 -12.16 -15.86
CA PHE A 109 -7.41 -13.18 -16.64
C PHE A 109 -6.36 -13.89 -15.78
N SER A 110 -5.53 -13.14 -15.06
CA SER A 110 -4.57 -13.71 -14.12
C SER A 110 -5.25 -14.51 -13.01
N GLY A 111 -6.39 -14.03 -12.50
CA GLY A 111 -7.23 -14.71 -11.52
C GLY A 111 -7.81 -16.02 -12.02
N LEU A 112 -8.37 -16.05 -13.24
CA LEU A 112 -8.84 -17.30 -13.86
C LEU A 112 -7.70 -18.33 -13.99
N GLY A 113 -6.53 -17.87 -14.44
CA GLY A 113 -5.33 -18.70 -14.50
C GLY A 113 -4.97 -19.26 -13.12
N LEU A 114 -5.01 -18.41 -12.08
CA LEU A 114 -4.69 -18.79 -10.70
C LEU A 114 -5.64 -19.89 -10.21
N LEU A 115 -6.94 -19.76 -10.44
CA LEU A 115 -7.95 -20.74 -10.01
C LEU A 115 -7.72 -22.11 -10.67
N VAL A 116 -7.49 -22.13 -11.99
CA VAL A 116 -7.21 -23.38 -12.72
C VAL A 116 -5.87 -23.96 -12.28
N GLY A 117 -4.84 -23.13 -12.16
CA GLY A 117 -3.51 -23.54 -11.69
C GLY A 117 -3.55 -24.13 -10.28
N ALA A 118 -4.29 -23.51 -9.37
CA ALA A 118 -4.48 -24.01 -8.00
C ALA A 118 -5.16 -25.39 -8.01
N ALA A 119 -6.20 -25.58 -8.82
CA ALA A 119 -6.83 -26.89 -8.97
C ALA A 119 -5.86 -27.96 -9.51
N LEU A 120 -4.95 -27.60 -10.41
CA LEU A 120 -3.90 -28.50 -10.92
C LEU A 120 -2.86 -28.84 -9.84
N LEU A 121 -2.42 -27.85 -9.07
CA LEU A 121 -1.51 -28.07 -7.95
C LEU A 121 -2.12 -29.03 -6.92
N LEU A 122 -3.40 -28.87 -6.58
CA LEU A 122 -4.09 -29.77 -5.65
C LEU A 122 -4.12 -31.23 -6.13
N ARG A 123 -4.16 -31.48 -7.45
CA ARG A 123 -4.06 -32.84 -8.01
C ARG A 123 -2.67 -33.45 -7.86
N ALA A 124 -1.63 -32.62 -7.85
CA ALA A 124 -0.24 -33.03 -7.76
C ALA A 124 0.40 -32.72 -6.39
N TRP A 125 -0.39 -32.63 -5.31
CA TRP A 125 0.06 -32.23 -3.98
C TRP A 125 1.18 -33.10 -3.38
N ARG A 126 1.37 -34.32 -3.90
CA ARG A 126 2.47 -35.22 -3.49
C ARG A 126 3.82 -34.87 -4.11
N ASP A 127 3.86 -34.01 -5.13
CA ASP A 127 5.12 -33.51 -5.70
C ASP A 127 5.71 -32.45 -4.77
N TRP A 128 6.99 -32.61 -4.42
CA TRP A 128 7.71 -31.66 -3.56
C TRP A 128 7.75 -30.25 -4.15
N ARG A 129 7.76 -30.11 -5.48
CA ARG A 129 7.75 -28.80 -6.17
C ARG A 129 6.46 -28.06 -5.91
N VAL A 130 5.34 -28.80 -5.97
CA VAL A 130 4.00 -28.27 -5.70
C VAL A 130 3.87 -27.86 -4.24
N GLN A 131 4.32 -28.72 -3.32
CA GLN A 131 4.34 -28.40 -1.90
C GLN A 131 5.16 -27.15 -1.61
N PHE A 132 6.31 -26.99 -2.25
CA PHE A 132 7.11 -25.77 -2.13
C PHE A 132 6.36 -24.54 -2.62
N VAL A 133 5.72 -24.58 -3.79
CA VAL A 133 4.95 -23.44 -4.32
C VAL A 133 3.79 -23.07 -3.40
N LEU A 134 3.04 -24.05 -2.89
CA LEU A 134 1.93 -23.83 -1.95
C LEU A 134 2.43 -23.25 -0.61
N LEU A 135 3.52 -23.81 -0.07
CA LEU A 135 4.13 -23.32 1.16
C LEU A 135 4.71 -21.92 0.99
N ALA A 136 5.32 -21.63 -0.15
CA ALA A 136 5.83 -20.32 -0.48
C ALA A 136 4.71 -19.27 -0.57
N LEU A 137 3.60 -19.59 -1.23
CA LEU A 137 2.39 -18.75 -1.23
C LEU A 137 1.90 -18.48 0.19
N ALA A 138 1.75 -19.53 1.01
CA ALA A 138 1.29 -19.40 2.40
C ALA A 138 2.23 -18.50 3.23
N ILE A 139 3.54 -18.69 3.12
CA ILE A 139 4.55 -17.87 3.81
C ILE A 139 4.49 -16.41 3.36
N CYS A 140 4.27 -16.16 2.08
CA CYS A 140 4.20 -14.81 1.54
C CYS A 140 2.89 -14.09 1.89
N VAL A 141 1.79 -14.81 2.10
CA VAL A 141 0.50 -14.23 2.53
C VAL A 141 0.44 -14.05 4.05
N ALA A 142 1.12 -14.89 4.83
CA ALA A 142 1.04 -14.90 6.29
C ALA A 142 1.26 -13.54 6.98
N PRO A 143 2.23 -12.67 6.59
CA PRO A 143 2.41 -11.38 7.25
C PRO A 143 1.23 -10.43 7.08
N SER A 144 0.51 -10.53 5.95
CA SER A 144 -0.71 -9.77 5.72
C SER A 144 -1.87 -10.31 6.55
N MET A 145 -1.99 -11.64 6.62
CA MET A 145 -3.05 -12.35 7.34
C MET A 145 -2.99 -12.15 8.86
N LEU A 146 -1.79 -12.03 9.42
CA LEU A 146 -1.58 -11.85 10.85
C LEU A 146 -1.62 -10.37 11.29
N ALA A 147 -1.81 -9.44 10.37
CA ALA A 147 -1.78 -8.02 10.64
C ALA A 147 -3.17 -7.38 10.53
N VAL A 148 -3.38 -6.29 11.28
CA VAL A 148 -4.62 -5.50 11.18
C VAL A 148 -4.76 -4.88 9.79
N ASN A 149 -6.01 -4.67 9.37
CA ASN A 149 -6.38 -4.12 8.06
C ASN A 149 -5.90 -5.01 6.88
N GLY A 150 -6.05 -6.33 7.01
CA GLY A 150 -5.94 -7.25 5.89
C GLY A 150 -7.18 -7.18 4.98
N PRO A 151 -7.09 -7.64 3.72
CA PRO A 151 -5.88 -8.05 3.00
C PRO A 151 -5.00 -6.85 2.62
N HIS A 152 -3.67 -6.98 2.74
CA HIS A 152 -2.70 -5.90 2.55
C HIS A 152 -1.67 -6.28 1.48
N ALA A 153 -1.69 -5.57 0.35
CA ALA A 153 -0.91 -5.90 -0.84
C ALA A 153 0.61 -5.79 -0.60
N MET A 154 1.09 -4.73 0.05
CA MET A 154 2.52 -4.58 0.35
C MET A 154 3.06 -5.64 1.32
N ARG A 155 2.27 -6.08 2.31
CA ARG A 155 2.67 -7.14 3.26
C ARG A 155 2.66 -8.53 2.62
N SER A 156 1.92 -8.68 1.52
CA SER A 156 1.82 -9.93 0.74
C SER A 156 2.52 -9.86 -0.62
N ILE A 157 3.33 -8.84 -0.90
CA ILE A 157 3.90 -8.59 -2.24
C ILE A 157 4.73 -9.77 -2.78
N GLY A 158 5.36 -10.55 -1.89
CA GLY A 158 6.09 -11.76 -2.31
C GLY A 158 5.20 -12.85 -2.89
N ALA A 159 3.91 -12.85 -2.57
CA ALA A 159 2.96 -13.81 -3.10
C ALA A 159 2.70 -13.58 -4.59
N ALA A 160 2.91 -12.35 -5.10
CA ALA A 160 2.68 -12.01 -6.50
C ALA A 160 3.45 -12.93 -7.46
N ALA A 161 4.74 -13.18 -7.19
CA ALA A 161 5.56 -14.03 -8.06
C ALA A 161 5.03 -15.47 -8.14
N PHE A 162 4.64 -16.03 -7.01
CA PHE A 162 4.08 -17.38 -6.97
C PHE A 162 2.65 -17.43 -7.52
N ALA A 163 1.83 -16.41 -7.29
CA ALA A 163 0.49 -16.30 -7.86
C ALA A 163 0.55 -16.24 -9.39
N CYS A 164 1.47 -15.44 -9.95
CA CYS A 164 1.75 -15.39 -11.39
C CYS A 164 2.25 -16.73 -11.93
N LEU A 165 3.12 -17.45 -11.20
CA LEU A 165 3.58 -18.79 -11.58
C LEU A 165 2.41 -19.78 -11.66
N VAL A 166 1.54 -19.78 -10.65
CA VAL A 166 0.34 -20.65 -10.64
C VAL A 166 -0.64 -20.24 -11.73
N ALA A 167 -0.82 -18.94 -11.97
CA ALA A 167 -1.65 -18.44 -13.06
C ALA A 167 -1.14 -18.88 -14.44
N ALA A 168 0.18 -18.79 -14.66
CA ALA A 168 0.82 -19.25 -15.87
C ALA A 168 0.65 -20.78 -16.07
N LEU A 169 0.71 -21.57 -15.00
CA LEU A 169 0.44 -23.01 -15.05
C LEU A 169 -1.01 -23.28 -15.51
N GLY A 170 -1.99 -22.57 -14.94
CA GLY A 170 -3.40 -22.71 -15.31
C GLY A 170 -3.65 -22.35 -16.78
N TRP A 171 -3.13 -21.21 -17.24
CA TRP A 171 -3.24 -20.82 -18.65
C TRP A 171 -2.51 -21.75 -19.60
N SER A 172 -1.34 -22.27 -19.21
CA SER A 172 -0.61 -23.26 -20.02
C SER A 172 -1.43 -24.54 -20.22
N TYR A 173 -2.15 -24.98 -19.18
CA TYR A 173 -3.06 -26.12 -19.28
C TYR A 173 -4.25 -25.83 -20.19
N LEU A 174 -4.93 -24.69 -20.02
CA LEU A 174 -6.07 -24.29 -20.85
C LEU A 174 -5.68 -24.16 -22.33
N LEU A 175 -4.58 -23.49 -22.61
CA LEU A 175 -4.04 -23.34 -23.97
C LEU A 175 -3.55 -24.67 -24.54
N GLY A 176 -3.10 -25.61 -23.69
CA GLY A 176 -2.81 -26.99 -24.08
C GLY A 176 -4.06 -27.76 -24.50
N CYS A 177 -5.19 -27.57 -23.82
CA CYS A 177 -6.46 -28.17 -24.21
C CYS A 177 -6.95 -27.64 -25.57
N LEU A 178 -6.61 -26.40 -25.95
CA LEU A 178 -6.89 -25.90 -27.29
C LEU A 178 -6.13 -26.68 -28.38
N THR A 179 -4.92 -27.16 -28.08
CA THR A 179 -4.12 -27.94 -29.05
C THR A 179 -4.61 -29.36 -29.24
N THR A 180 -5.26 -29.97 -28.25
CA THR A 180 -5.88 -31.28 -28.44
C THR A 180 -7.13 -31.18 -29.32
N LEU A 181 -7.82 -30.03 -29.31
CA LEU A 181 -8.99 -29.75 -30.14
C LEU A 181 -8.64 -29.28 -31.56
N ALA A 182 -7.55 -28.53 -31.72
CA ALA A 182 -7.10 -27.98 -33.01
C ALA A 182 -5.60 -28.22 -33.26
N PRO A 183 -5.15 -29.48 -33.43
CA PRO A 183 -3.74 -29.85 -33.45
C PRO A 183 -2.94 -29.26 -34.62
N HIS A 184 -3.59 -28.93 -35.73
CA HIS A 184 -2.93 -28.42 -36.93
C HIS A 184 -2.60 -26.92 -36.86
N TRP A 185 -3.06 -26.19 -35.84
CA TRP A 185 -3.02 -24.71 -35.81
C TRP A 185 -2.18 -24.17 -34.63
N PRO A 186 -0.85 -24.40 -34.59
CA PRO A 186 0.00 -23.96 -33.48
C PRO A 186 0.03 -22.43 -33.33
N ARG A 187 -0.16 -21.69 -34.43
CA ARG A 187 -0.28 -20.23 -34.45
C ARG A 187 -1.51 -19.75 -33.68
N LEU A 188 -2.61 -20.51 -33.70
CA LEU A 188 -3.82 -20.18 -32.94
C LEU A 188 -3.55 -20.20 -31.44
N ARG A 189 -2.81 -21.19 -30.92
CA ARG A 189 -2.41 -21.23 -29.51
C ARG A 189 -1.56 -20.01 -29.13
N MET A 190 -0.57 -19.68 -29.95
CA MET A 190 0.28 -18.50 -29.70
C MET A 190 -0.54 -17.22 -29.73
N ALA A 191 -1.44 -17.06 -30.70
CA ALA A 191 -2.33 -15.92 -30.80
C ALA A 191 -3.28 -15.82 -29.59
N ALA A 192 -3.86 -16.94 -29.14
CA ALA A 192 -4.71 -16.98 -27.95
C ALA A 192 -3.93 -16.62 -26.68
N GLY A 193 -2.73 -17.18 -26.50
CA GLY A 193 -1.86 -16.82 -25.37
C GLY A 193 -1.46 -15.34 -25.39
N ALA A 194 -1.07 -14.81 -26.56
CA ALA A 194 -0.76 -13.39 -26.73
C ALA A 194 -1.98 -12.50 -26.46
N ALA A 195 -3.17 -12.91 -26.90
CA ALA A 195 -4.42 -12.19 -26.65
C ALA A 195 -4.76 -12.14 -25.15
N VAL A 196 -4.58 -13.23 -24.41
CA VAL A 196 -4.78 -13.26 -22.95
C VAL A 196 -3.82 -12.31 -22.25
N VAL A 197 -2.53 -12.34 -22.60
CA VAL A 197 -1.53 -11.43 -22.03
C VAL A 197 -1.87 -9.97 -22.36
N LEU A 198 -2.22 -9.68 -23.61
CA LEU A 198 -2.60 -8.34 -24.03
C LEU A 198 -3.85 -7.85 -23.30
N ALA A 199 -4.87 -8.70 -23.13
CA ALA A 199 -6.08 -8.35 -22.40
C ALA A 199 -5.79 -8.07 -20.92
N ALA A 200 -4.95 -8.87 -20.27
CA ALA A 200 -4.49 -8.63 -18.90
C ALA A 200 -3.74 -7.29 -18.80
N LEU A 201 -2.82 -6.99 -19.73
CA LEU A 201 -2.09 -5.72 -19.76
C LEU A 201 -3.01 -4.52 -19.97
N CYS A 202 -3.94 -4.59 -20.93
CA CYS A 202 -4.90 -3.52 -21.18
C CYS A 202 -5.82 -3.28 -19.96
N LEU A 203 -6.28 -4.35 -19.31
CA LEU A 203 -7.11 -4.24 -18.11
C LEU A 203 -6.34 -3.59 -16.95
N ASN A 204 -5.11 -4.03 -16.68
CA ASN A 204 -4.27 -3.43 -15.64
C ASN A 204 -3.91 -1.97 -15.96
N ALA A 205 -3.61 -1.65 -17.23
CA ALA A 205 -3.37 -0.27 -17.65
C ALA A 205 -4.60 0.61 -17.45
N TRP A 206 -5.79 0.10 -17.77
CA TRP A 206 -7.04 0.83 -17.53
C TRP A 206 -7.31 1.03 -16.03
N ILE A 207 -7.13 0.00 -15.20
CA ILE A 207 -7.26 0.12 -13.74
C ILE A 207 -6.30 1.21 -13.21
N TYR A 208 -5.03 1.13 -13.59
CA TYR A 208 -4.00 2.03 -13.08
C TYR A 208 -4.15 3.48 -13.57
N PHE A 209 -4.42 3.68 -14.87
CA PHE A 209 -4.43 5.02 -15.47
C PHE A 209 -5.81 5.67 -15.57
N ALA A 210 -6.90 4.90 -15.48
CA ALA A 210 -8.26 5.44 -15.60
C ALA A 210 -9.11 5.27 -14.34
N VAL A 211 -8.99 4.14 -13.63
CA VAL A 211 -9.82 3.88 -12.43
C VAL A 211 -9.20 4.50 -11.17
N MET A 212 -7.91 4.29 -10.93
CA MET A 212 -7.24 4.76 -9.71
C MET A 212 -7.13 6.30 -9.58
N PRO A 213 -6.77 7.08 -10.62
CA PRO A 213 -6.50 8.50 -10.45
C PRO A 213 -7.68 9.37 -9.93
N PRO A 214 -8.94 9.16 -10.37
CA PRO A 214 -10.06 9.92 -9.84
C PRO A 214 -10.55 9.41 -8.46
N ASP A 215 -10.10 8.25 -8.00
CA ASP A 215 -10.55 7.66 -6.74
C ASP A 215 -10.01 8.44 -5.53
N ARG A 216 -10.92 8.88 -4.66
CA ARG A 216 -10.59 9.64 -3.46
C ARG A 216 -9.63 8.91 -2.51
N ALA A 217 -9.85 7.62 -2.27
CA ALA A 217 -9.01 6.83 -1.38
C ALA A 217 -7.57 6.68 -1.92
N VAL A 218 -7.40 6.74 -3.25
CA VAL A 218 -6.09 6.79 -3.91
C VAL A 218 -5.45 8.15 -3.72
N TRP A 219 -6.00 9.21 -4.30
CA TRP A 219 -5.28 10.49 -4.34
C TRP A 219 -5.14 11.13 -2.95
N GLN A 220 -6.10 10.94 -2.03
CA GLN A 220 -6.02 11.52 -0.67
C GLN A 220 -4.82 10.95 0.09
N SER A 221 -4.45 9.71 -0.23
CA SER A 221 -3.34 9.00 0.38
C SER A 221 -1.96 9.54 -0.03
N PHE A 222 -1.87 10.38 -1.07
CA PHE A 222 -0.65 11.04 -1.55
C PHE A 222 -0.54 12.52 -1.14
N TYR A 223 -1.28 12.92 -0.11
CA TYR A 223 -1.20 14.25 0.53
C TYR A 223 -1.29 15.47 -0.40
N PRO A 224 -2.21 15.54 -1.38
CA PRO A 224 -2.22 16.62 -2.35
C PRO A 224 -2.42 17.99 -1.71
N VAL A 225 -3.25 18.11 -0.67
CA VAL A 225 -3.45 19.37 0.06
C VAL A 225 -2.16 19.87 0.70
N HIS A 226 -1.45 19.03 1.45
CA HIS A 226 -0.18 19.38 2.09
C HIS A 226 0.87 19.80 1.05
N THR A 227 0.99 19.04 -0.04
CA THR A 227 1.93 19.36 -1.12
C THR A 227 1.59 20.70 -1.77
N ARG A 228 0.31 20.95 -2.07
CA ARG A 228 -0.13 22.19 -2.73
C ARG A 228 0.02 23.42 -1.84
N ILE A 229 -0.34 23.32 -0.55
CA ILE A 229 -0.12 24.39 0.43
C ILE A 229 1.39 24.64 0.59
N GLY A 230 2.19 23.58 0.75
CA GLY A 230 3.63 23.72 0.92
C GLY A 230 4.32 24.35 -0.28
N SER A 231 3.93 23.96 -1.51
CA SER A 231 4.39 24.61 -2.74
C SER A 231 3.97 26.08 -2.78
N TYR A 232 2.71 26.40 -2.50
CA TYR A 232 2.22 27.78 -2.48
C TYR A 232 3.01 28.68 -1.52
N VAL A 233 3.22 28.22 -0.29
CA VAL A 233 4.01 28.96 0.71
C VAL A 233 5.47 29.13 0.28
N ARG A 234 6.05 28.10 -0.34
CA ARG A 234 7.41 28.16 -0.85
C ARG A 234 7.55 29.16 -1.99
N ASP A 235 6.59 29.16 -2.92
CA ASP A 235 6.54 30.09 -4.04
C ASP A 235 6.37 31.53 -3.54
N LEU A 236 5.48 31.75 -2.57
CA LEU A 236 5.29 33.05 -1.92
C LEU A 236 6.58 33.57 -1.26
N ALA A 237 7.31 32.71 -0.54
CA ALA A 237 8.61 33.09 0.03
C ALA A 237 9.69 33.37 -1.02
N ASN A 238 9.67 32.67 -2.15
CA ASN A 238 10.62 32.88 -3.24
C ASN A 238 10.36 34.21 -3.97
N GLU A 239 9.09 34.58 -4.14
CA GLU A 239 8.68 35.79 -4.86
C GLU A 239 8.74 37.06 -3.99
N GLN A 240 8.31 36.96 -2.74
CA GLN A 240 8.12 38.12 -1.84
C GLN A 240 9.10 38.14 -0.66
N GLY A 241 9.95 37.11 -0.54
CA GLY A 241 10.85 36.92 0.58
C GLY A 241 10.19 36.23 1.77
N ALA A 242 11.01 35.66 2.66
CA ALA A 242 10.53 34.91 3.82
C ALA A 242 9.68 35.75 4.79
N ALA A 243 9.91 37.07 4.86
CA ALA A 243 9.16 37.99 5.72
C ALA A 243 7.66 38.05 5.36
N ALA A 244 7.29 37.78 4.09
CA ALA A 244 5.90 37.72 3.68
C ALA A 244 5.11 36.58 4.37
N LEU A 245 5.80 35.60 4.95
CA LEU A 245 5.18 34.48 5.66
C LEU A 245 4.93 34.73 7.15
N GLU A 246 5.39 35.87 7.68
CA GLU A 246 5.24 36.18 9.12
C GLU A 246 3.78 36.38 9.55
N GLN A 247 2.88 36.65 8.60
CA GLN A 247 1.44 36.76 8.80
C GLN A 247 0.65 35.74 7.95
N VAL A 248 1.28 34.60 7.63
CA VAL A 248 0.62 33.47 6.96
C VAL A 248 0.38 32.35 7.96
N TYR A 249 -0.90 32.09 8.26
CA TYR A 249 -1.35 31.14 9.26
C TYR A 249 -1.87 29.86 8.59
N ILE A 250 -1.39 28.72 9.07
CA ILE A 250 -1.81 27.38 8.65
C ILE A 250 -2.25 26.60 9.87
N ASP A 251 -3.28 25.77 9.73
CA ASP A 251 -3.75 24.89 10.79
C ASP A 251 -2.60 24.02 11.34
N GLN A 252 -2.48 23.94 12.66
CA GLN A 252 -1.40 23.20 13.33
C GLN A 252 -1.38 21.72 12.90
N HIS A 253 -2.54 21.06 12.77
CA HIS A 253 -2.64 19.66 12.38
C HIS A 253 -2.12 19.42 10.95
N LEU A 254 -2.23 20.41 10.05
CA LEU A 254 -1.63 20.33 8.72
C LEU A 254 -0.10 20.45 8.79
N LEU A 255 0.42 21.31 9.66
CA LEU A 255 1.86 21.52 9.84
C LEU A 255 2.58 20.34 10.51
N GLU A 256 1.86 19.55 11.31
CA GLU A 256 2.36 18.32 11.90
C GLU A 256 2.63 17.21 10.86
N ASN A 257 2.03 17.31 9.67
CA ASN A 257 2.30 16.38 8.57
C ASN A 257 3.72 16.57 8.01
N ASP A 258 4.47 15.45 7.89
CA ASP A 258 5.85 15.45 7.42
C ASP A 258 6.05 16.11 6.05
N VAL A 259 5.08 16.00 5.14
CA VAL A 259 5.16 16.60 3.79
C VAL A 259 5.16 18.12 3.90
N LEU A 260 4.22 18.68 4.66
CA LEU A 260 4.14 20.14 4.80
C LEU A 260 5.32 20.66 5.62
N ARG A 261 5.68 19.99 6.72
CA ARG A 261 6.84 20.32 7.56
C ARG A 261 8.14 20.36 6.76
N TYR A 262 8.32 19.43 5.83
CA TYR A 262 9.46 19.42 4.91
C TYR A 262 9.40 20.62 3.94
N LEU A 263 8.25 20.84 3.30
CA LEU A 263 8.07 21.92 2.31
C LEU A 263 8.12 23.32 2.92
N THR A 264 7.83 23.47 4.21
CA THR A 264 7.94 24.74 4.96
C THR A 264 9.19 24.83 5.82
N HIS A 265 10.12 23.87 5.70
CA HIS A 265 11.35 23.87 6.49
C HIS A 265 12.12 25.20 6.34
N ARG A 266 12.45 25.81 7.49
CA ARG A 266 13.11 27.13 7.63
C ARG A 266 12.34 28.32 7.09
N LEU A 267 11.04 28.19 6.86
CA LEU A 267 10.18 29.33 6.55
C LEU A 267 9.43 29.79 7.82
N PRO A 268 9.27 31.11 8.04
CA PRO A 268 8.65 31.64 9.25
C PRO A 268 7.11 31.61 9.16
N VAL A 269 6.54 30.48 8.75
CA VAL A 269 5.09 30.27 8.66
C VAL A 269 4.50 30.21 10.08
N GLN A 270 3.34 30.81 10.26
CA GLN A 270 2.63 30.83 11.52
C GLN A 270 1.60 29.70 11.59
N TRP A 271 1.26 29.28 12.81
CA TRP A 271 0.28 28.23 13.06
C TRP A 271 -0.90 28.76 13.86
N TYR A 272 -2.05 28.09 13.72
CA TYR A 272 -3.21 28.30 14.58
C TYR A 272 -3.88 26.97 14.93
N ASP A 273 -4.54 26.94 16.08
CA ASP A 273 -5.38 25.83 16.56
C ASP A 273 -6.59 26.43 17.31
N GLY A 274 -7.75 26.40 16.66
CA GLY A 274 -8.93 27.16 17.08
C GLY A 274 -8.61 28.65 17.25
N ASP A 275 -8.80 29.15 18.46
CA ASP A 275 -8.56 30.57 18.82
C ASP A 275 -7.11 30.85 19.27
N THR A 276 -6.22 29.86 19.20
CA THR A 276 -4.82 30.01 19.62
C THR A 276 -3.92 30.20 18.40
N PHE A 277 -3.06 31.22 18.44
CA PHE A 277 -2.18 31.58 17.32
C PHE A 277 -0.72 31.66 17.78
N SER A 278 0.22 31.31 16.90
CA SER A 278 1.66 31.43 17.18
C SER A 278 2.14 32.88 17.30
N ARG A 279 1.42 33.81 16.68
CA ARG A 279 1.62 35.25 16.74
C ARG A 279 0.26 35.96 16.71
N PRO A 280 0.16 37.21 17.20
CA PRO A 280 -1.04 38.02 17.05
C PRO A 280 -1.38 38.25 15.58
N VAL A 281 -2.65 38.05 15.22
CA VAL A 281 -3.17 38.26 13.88
C VAL A 281 -3.25 39.75 13.59
N GLU A 282 -2.55 40.20 12.54
CA GLU A 282 -2.55 41.60 12.07
C GLU A 282 -3.49 41.80 10.86
N PRO A 283 -3.96 43.04 10.60
CA PRO A 283 -4.67 43.35 9.36
C PRO A 283 -3.85 42.94 8.13
N GLY A 284 -4.50 42.32 7.14
CA GLY A 284 -3.83 41.77 5.97
C GLY A 284 -3.21 40.37 6.17
N ALA A 285 -3.28 39.77 7.36
CA ALA A 285 -2.87 38.39 7.58
C ALA A 285 -3.63 37.40 6.70
N GLN A 286 -2.97 36.32 6.29
CA GLN A 286 -3.52 35.30 5.41
C GLN A 286 -3.73 33.98 6.12
N PHE A 287 -4.92 33.41 6.00
CA PHE A 287 -5.27 32.07 6.48
C PHE A 287 -5.31 31.10 5.32
N VAL A 288 -4.45 30.08 5.36
CA VAL A 288 -4.41 29.01 4.35
C VAL A 288 -5.15 27.79 4.89
N LEU A 289 -6.35 27.57 4.37
CA LEU A 289 -7.26 26.53 4.83
C LEU A 289 -7.24 25.30 3.91
N SER A 290 -7.34 24.12 4.51
CA SER A 290 -7.38 22.85 3.79
C SER A 290 -8.65 22.72 2.95
N GLY A 291 -8.50 22.33 1.68
CA GLY A 291 -9.63 22.03 0.79
C GLY A 291 -10.58 20.96 1.32
N TYR A 292 -10.13 20.13 2.27
CA TYR A 292 -10.97 19.08 2.88
C TYR A 292 -12.00 19.62 3.88
N ILE A 293 -11.64 20.66 4.63
CA ILE A 293 -12.40 21.07 5.83
C ILE A 293 -12.58 22.58 5.96
N TYR A 294 -12.10 23.40 5.01
CA TYR A 294 -12.15 24.86 5.13
C TYR A 294 -13.55 25.40 5.45
N ARG A 295 -14.61 24.81 4.89
CA ARG A 295 -16.00 25.23 5.17
C ARG A 295 -16.40 25.05 6.63
N ALA A 296 -15.85 24.03 7.30
CA ALA A 296 -16.07 23.78 8.72
C ALA A 296 -15.22 24.69 9.62
N GLN A 297 -14.06 25.15 9.14
CA GLN A 297 -13.16 26.06 9.85
C GLN A 297 -13.55 27.54 9.74
N LEU A 298 -14.28 27.92 8.67
CA LEU A 298 -14.68 29.31 8.46
C LEU A 298 -15.45 29.96 9.64
N PRO A 299 -16.40 29.28 10.31
CA PRO A 299 -17.08 29.84 11.47
C PRO A 299 -16.15 30.12 12.65
N GLU A 300 -15.08 29.34 12.83
CA GLU A 300 -14.08 29.52 13.90
C GLU A 300 -13.24 30.79 13.66
N LEU A 301 -13.05 31.15 12.39
CA LEU A 301 -12.29 32.34 12.00
C LEU A 301 -13.20 33.56 11.72
N ALA A 302 -14.49 33.50 12.04
CA ALA A 302 -15.46 34.55 11.71
C ALA A 302 -15.14 35.89 12.38
N ASP A 303 -14.54 35.86 13.57
CA ASP A 303 -14.13 37.07 14.30
C ASP A 303 -13.00 37.84 13.59
N TYR A 304 -12.19 37.14 12.79
CA TYR A 304 -11.07 37.72 12.04
C TYR A 304 -11.40 38.00 10.58
N LEU A 305 -12.12 37.08 9.94
CA LEU A 305 -12.42 37.13 8.50
C LEU A 305 -13.79 37.78 8.20
N GLY A 306 -14.62 37.98 9.22
CA GLY A 306 -16.01 38.40 9.10
C GLY A 306 -16.97 37.24 8.82
N ALA A 307 -18.27 37.53 8.80
CA ALA A 307 -19.31 36.51 8.69
C ALA A 307 -19.40 35.81 7.31
N GLN A 308 -18.94 36.47 6.24
CA GLN A 308 -18.96 35.94 4.87
C GLN A 308 -17.69 36.32 4.11
N PRO A 309 -16.54 35.73 4.46
CA PRO A 309 -15.28 36.10 3.82
C PRO A 309 -15.21 35.59 2.39
N GLN A 310 -14.61 36.41 1.52
CA GLN A 310 -14.32 36.03 0.15
C GLN A 310 -12.86 35.55 0.06
N PRO A 311 -12.59 34.43 -0.65
CA PRO A 311 -11.24 33.93 -0.77
C PRO A 311 -10.43 34.79 -1.74
N VAL A 312 -9.21 35.15 -1.34
CA VAL A 312 -8.26 35.91 -2.16
C VAL A 312 -7.59 34.99 -3.18
N TYR A 313 -7.35 33.73 -2.80
CA TYR A 313 -6.79 32.74 -3.69
C TYR A 313 -7.44 31.37 -3.49
N ARG A 314 -7.62 30.63 -4.59
CA ARG A 314 -8.07 29.24 -4.58
C ARG A 314 -7.00 28.40 -5.25
N GLY A 315 -6.52 27.40 -4.53
CA GLY A 315 -5.60 26.41 -5.06
C GLY A 315 -6.22 25.61 -6.21
N PRO A 316 -5.40 24.87 -6.98
CA PRO A 316 -5.89 24.02 -8.05
C PRO A 316 -6.91 22.99 -7.52
N PRO A 317 -7.88 22.57 -8.35
CA PRO A 317 -8.92 21.64 -7.93
C PRO A 317 -8.34 20.27 -7.54
N LEU A 318 -9.01 19.61 -6.60
CA LEU A 318 -8.71 18.22 -6.26
C LEU A 318 -9.05 17.30 -7.45
N PRO A 319 -8.34 16.16 -7.62
CA PRO A 319 -8.63 15.22 -8.70
C PRO A 319 -10.10 14.75 -8.65
N GLY A 320 -10.80 14.90 -9.78
CA GLY A 320 -12.20 14.48 -9.89
C GLY A 320 -13.22 15.36 -9.14
N SER A 321 -12.81 16.50 -8.58
CA SER A 321 -13.70 17.45 -7.89
C SER A 321 -13.51 18.89 -8.42
N SER A 322 -14.54 19.72 -8.30
CA SER A 322 -14.43 21.18 -8.46
C SER A 322 -13.91 21.88 -7.20
N ASP A 323 -13.80 21.16 -6.08
CA ASP A 323 -13.32 21.73 -4.82
C ASP A 323 -11.82 22.03 -4.91
N PRO A 324 -11.38 23.21 -4.43
CA PRO A 324 -9.97 23.57 -4.43
C PRO A 324 -9.19 22.72 -3.44
N SER A 325 -7.92 22.46 -3.74
CA SER A 325 -7.00 21.78 -2.80
C SER A 325 -6.75 22.58 -1.51
N PHE A 326 -6.77 23.91 -1.60
CA PHE A 326 -6.71 24.80 -0.45
C PHE A 326 -7.32 26.16 -0.82
N VAL A 327 -7.65 26.95 0.19
CA VAL A 327 -8.23 28.28 0.01
C VAL A 327 -7.49 29.26 0.91
N VAL A 328 -7.19 30.44 0.37
CA VAL A 328 -6.55 31.52 1.12
C VAL A 328 -7.56 32.62 1.36
N TYR A 329 -7.73 32.98 2.62
CA TYR A 329 -8.51 34.12 3.06
C TYR A 329 -7.57 35.16 3.65
N GLN A 330 -7.95 36.44 3.56
CA GLN A 330 -7.17 37.53 4.08
C GLN A 330 -8.02 38.33 5.08
N VAL A 331 -7.40 38.70 6.19
CA VAL A 331 -8.00 39.60 7.19
C VAL A 331 -8.13 40.99 6.54
N PRO A 332 -9.33 41.60 6.58
CA PRO A 332 -9.54 42.96 6.06
C PRO A 332 -8.56 43.97 6.68
N GLU A 333 -8.18 44.99 5.91
CA GLU A 333 -7.45 46.15 6.42
C GLU A 333 -8.28 47.00 7.39
#